data_AF-I1VBZ9-F1
#
_entry.id   AF-I1VBZ9-F1
#
_cell.length_a   1.000
_cell.length_b   1.000
_cell.length_c   1.000
_cell.angle_alpha   90.00
_cell.angle_beta   90.00
_cell.angle_gamma   90.00
#
_symmetry.space_group_name_H-M   'P 1'
#
loop_
_entity.id
_entity.type
_entity.pdbx_description
1 polymer ?
#
loop_
_entity_poly.entity_id
_entity_poly.type
_entity_poly.pdbx_seq_one_letter_code
_entity_poly.pdbx_strand_id
1 'polypeptide(L)'
;YEVAPRFADRKMNSTTSWGFNDPIRYRNISLTAHVVIALTTIRDLPGELGPRVAVSRSRAISWLDRNLNLLEKFGDPYEVAIVAYAMMLAKSTSAEAAFDLLQQKAREDGGFKYWGREPVPLPAQRLENQRPFLLPRLPNAFDAANVETTAYALLTYVGRQELFVEPIVKWINTQRLTDGGWASTQDTIIATQALIEYTVRHRIREVTSLTLHVEATSNPQLQRTMYITENNLATPQFMDIPNAWGTVKIQARGAGYAIAQLSLQYNVDVNRFVTPPAVRAFSVVPRLSFSGRNNSHINYDICSSWTNQRESNQSGMAVLDVAVPTGYYMQQQVLDE
;
A
#
# COMPACT_ATOMS: atom_id res chain seq x y z
N TYR A 1 3.70 27.01 -7.98
CA TYR A 1 4.08 25.60 -7.77
C TYR A 1 5.54 25.37 -8.11
N GLU A 2 6.45 25.69 -7.19
CA GLU A 2 7.84 25.27 -7.32
C GLU A 2 7.92 23.79 -6.95
N VAL A 3 8.05 22.93 -7.96
CA VAL A 3 8.43 21.54 -7.74
C VAL A 3 9.89 21.60 -7.33
N ALA A 4 10.18 21.43 -6.04
CA ALA A 4 11.55 21.31 -5.57
C ALA A 4 12.30 20.31 -6.47
N PRO A 5 13.57 20.57 -6.84
CA PRO A 5 14.32 19.76 -7.81
C PRO A 5 14.74 18.38 -7.26
N ARG A 6 14.04 17.85 -6.27
CA ARG A 6 14.35 16.60 -5.58
C ARG A 6 13.13 15.67 -5.64
N PHE A 7 13.44 14.42 -6.00
CA PHE A 7 12.50 13.37 -6.39
C PHE A 7 11.26 13.23 -5.48
N ALA A 8 10.10 13.04 -6.10
CA ALA A 8 8.79 12.99 -5.46
C ALA A 8 8.59 11.81 -4.50
N ASP A 9 9.15 10.64 -4.81
CA ASP A 9 9.03 9.42 -4.00
C ASP A 9 10.36 9.03 -3.34
N ARG A 10 10.39 9.07 -2.00
CA ARG A 10 11.57 8.72 -1.20
C ARG A 10 11.95 7.25 -1.35
N LYS A 11 10.98 6.34 -1.51
CA LYS A 11 11.25 4.90 -1.65
C LYS A 11 12.07 4.59 -2.90
N MET A 12 11.97 5.45 -3.92
CA MET A 12 12.73 5.33 -5.16
C MET A 12 14.17 5.82 -5.03
N ASN A 13 14.53 6.44 -3.90
CA ASN A 13 15.86 6.97 -3.59
C ASN A 13 16.28 6.62 -2.16
N SER A 14 16.05 5.37 -1.72
CA SER A 14 16.64 4.85 -0.49
C SER A 14 18.16 4.88 -0.63
N THR A 15 18.75 5.97 -0.15
CA THR A 15 20.18 6.07 0.12
C THR A 15 20.42 5.32 1.43
N THR A 16 20.32 3.99 1.40
CA THR A 16 20.98 3.21 2.44
C THR A 16 22.45 3.62 2.41
N SER A 17 23.01 3.95 3.56
CA SER A 17 24.43 4.23 3.71
C SER A 17 25.18 2.89 3.58
N TRP A 18 25.31 2.43 2.33
CA TRP A 18 26.15 1.30 1.96
C TRP A 18 27.53 1.55 2.58
N GLY A 19 28.03 0.60 3.39
CA GLY A 19 29.01 0.82 4.46
C GLY A 19 30.21 1.73 4.13
N PHE A 20 30.87 2.23 5.17
CA PHE A 20 31.88 3.32 5.25
C PHE A 20 32.89 3.57 4.10
N ASN A 21 33.00 2.73 3.06
CA ASN A 21 33.90 2.85 1.91
C ASN A 21 33.22 2.73 0.51
N ASP A 22 31.91 2.95 0.35
CA ASP A 22 31.31 3.00 -1.00
C ASP A 22 31.58 4.34 -1.71
N PRO A 23 32.32 4.38 -2.84
CA PRO A 23 32.58 5.63 -3.58
C PRO A 23 31.35 6.18 -4.30
N ILE A 24 30.26 5.40 -4.44
CA ILE A 24 29.06 5.81 -5.18
C ILE A 24 28.00 6.32 -4.20
N ARG A 25 27.86 7.66 -4.14
CA ARG A 25 26.94 8.35 -3.23
C ARG A 25 25.45 8.16 -3.56
N TYR A 26 25.10 7.93 -4.83
CA TYR A 26 23.72 7.77 -5.29
C TYR A 26 23.64 6.66 -6.33
N ARG A 27 23.22 5.45 -5.91
CA ARG A 27 23.03 4.33 -6.83
C ARG A 27 21.64 4.36 -7.49
N ASN A 28 20.58 4.81 -6.81
CA ASN A 28 19.21 4.90 -7.37
C ASN A 28 18.72 3.59 -8.00
N ILE A 29 18.86 2.48 -7.25
CA ILE A 29 18.54 1.14 -7.75
C ILE A 29 17.05 0.96 -8.05
N SER A 30 16.21 1.29 -7.09
CA SER A 30 14.75 1.29 -7.19
C SER A 30 14.21 2.15 -8.33
N LEU A 31 14.75 3.37 -8.51
CA LEU A 31 14.33 4.24 -9.62
C LEU A 31 14.67 3.63 -10.98
N THR A 32 15.84 3.02 -11.10
CA THR A 32 16.26 2.34 -12.33
C THR A 32 15.36 1.14 -12.62
N ALA A 33 15.01 0.34 -11.61
CA ALA A 33 14.05 -0.75 -11.74
C ALA A 33 12.66 -0.26 -12.17
N HIS A 34 12.18 0.83 -11.58
CA HIS A 34 10.90 1.45 -11.96
C HIS A 34 10.89 1.89 -13.43
N VAL A 35 11.97 2.53 -13.89
CA VAL A 35 12.12 2.90 -15.31
C VAL A 35 12.21 1.67 -16.21
N VAL A 36 12.91 0.60 -15.80
CA VAL A 36 12.97 -0.66 -16.56
C VAL A 36 11.58 -1.27 -16.72
N ILE A 37 10.75 -1.25 -15.67
CA ILE A 37 9.36 -1.72 -15.75
C ILE A 37 8.62 -0.92 -16.82
N ALA A 38 8.66 0.41 -16.77
CA ALA A 38 8.00 1.27 -17.75
C ALA A 38 8.50 1.04 -19.20
N LEU A 39 9.82 0.95 -19.40
CA LEU A 39 10.40 0.70 -20.73
C LEU A 39 10.10 -0.71 -21.26
N THR A 40 9.72 -1.64 -20.39
CA THR A 40 9.36 -3.02 -20.78
C THR A 40 7.87 -3.18 -21.04
N THR A 41 7.02 -2.38 -20.38
CA THR A 41 5.57 -2.42 -20.59
C THR A 41 5.14 -1.70 -21.87
N ILE A 42 5.88 -0.69 -22.32
CA ILE A 42 5.60 0.02 -23.58
C ILE A 42 5.78 -0.94 -24.76
N ARG A 43 4.72 -1.13 -25.54
CA ARG A 43 4.72 -1.85 -26.82
C ARG A 43 4.62 -0.83 -27.96
N ASP A 44 5.18 -1.18 -29.12
CA ASP A 44 4.95 -0.48 -30.39
C ASP A 44 5.47 0.98 -30.45
N LEU A 45 6.77 1.16 -30.23
CA LEU A 45 7.44 2.44 -30.44
C LEU A 45 7.76 2.67 -31.94
N PRO A 46 7.28 3.77 -32.55
CA PRO A 46 7.53 4.04 -33.96
C PRO A 46 8.97 4.52 -34.22
N GLY A 47 9.50 4.19 -35.40
CA GLY A 47 10.74 4.75 -35.94
C GLY A 47 12.01 4.42 -35.13
N GLU A 48 12.90 5.40 -35.00
CA GLU A 48 14.20 5.24 -34.32
C GLU A 48 14.11 5.07 -32.78
N LEU A 49 12.94 5.29 -32.19
CA LEU A 49 12.77 5.23 -30.74
C LEU A 49 12.85 3.80 -30.21
N GLY A 50 12.34 2.82 -30.96
CA GLY A 50 12.36 1.41 -30.58
C GLY A 50 13.79 0.90 -30.28
N PRO A 51 14.75 1.01 -31.22
CA PRO A 51 16.13 0.60 -30.99
C PRO A 51 16.81 1.35 -29.83
N ARG A 52 16.57 2.66 -29.70
CA ARG A 52 17.16 3.46 -28.60
C ARG A 52 16.64 3.00 -27.24
N VAL A 53 15.34 2.74 -27.11
CA VAL A 53 14.74 2.21 -25.89
C VAL A 53 15.26 0.81 -25.59
N ALA A 54 15.43 -0.05 -26.58
CA ALA A 54 15.99 -1.38 -26.40
C ALA A 54 17.43 -1.33 -25.85
N VAL A 55 18.28 -0.44 -26.40
CA VAL A 55 19.66 -0.23 -25.89
C VAL A 55 19.63 0.32 -24.46
N SER A 56 18.81 1.32 -24.17
CA SER A 56 18.67 1.88 -22.82
C SER A 56 18.19 0.84 -21.81
N ARG A 57 17.21 0.02 -22.19
CA ARG A 57 16.70 -1.09 -21.37
C ARG A 57 17.80 -2.11 -21.07
N SER A 58 18.55 -2.53 -22.08
CA SER A 58 19.66 -3.48 -21.91
C SER A 58 20.75 -2.94 -20.97
N ARG A 59 21.11 -1.66 -21.10
CA ARG A 59 22.06 -1.00 -20.20
C ARG A 59 21.54 -0.93 -18.76
N ALA A 60 20.26 -0.62 -18.58
CA ALA A 60 19.63 -0.54 -17.26
C ALA A 60 19.56 -1.93 -16.58
N ILE A 61 19.20 -2.98 -17.32
CA ILE A 61 19.23 -4.37 -16.82
C ILE A 61 20.65 -4.75 -16.40
N SER A 62 21.65 -4.49 -17.25
CA SER A 62 23.07 -4.76 -16.96
C SER A 62 23.58 -3.96 -15.75
N TRP A 63 23.00 -2.79 -15.49
CA TRP A 63 23.31 -2.00 -14.31
C TRP A 63 22.67 -2.59 -13.05
N LEU A 64 21.40 -3.02 -13.11
CA LEU A 64 20.74 -3.69 -11.98
C LEU A 64 21.43 -5.00 -11.62
N ASP A 65 21.83 -5.78 -12.63
CA ASP A 65 22.53 -7.06 -12.47
C ASP A 65 23.82 -6.92 -11.66
N ARG A 66 24.66 -5.93 -12.03
CA ARG A 66 25.90 -5.59 -11.29
C ARG A 66 25.67 -5.18 -9.84
N ASN A 67 24.46 -4.75 -9.48
CA ASN A 67 24.12 -4.31 -8.14
C ASN A 67 23.33 -5.36 -7.32
N LEU A 68 23.02 -6.54 -7.87
CA LEU A 68 22.30 -7.60 -7.14
C LEU A 68 23.03 -8.04 -5.87
N ASN A 69 24.36 -8.22 -5.93
CA ASN A 69 25.18 -8.58 -4.77
C ASN A 69 25.13 -7.54 -3.63
N LEU A 70 24.81 -6.28 -3.96
CA LEU A 70 24.64 -5.24 -2.94
C LEU A 70 23.26 -5.36 -2.31
N LEU A 71 22.22 -5.55 -3.12
CA LEU A 71 20.85 -5.77 -2.64
C LEU A 71 20.74 -6.98 -1.70
N GLU A 72 21.49 -8.04 -1.97
CA GLU A 72 21.59 -9.18 -1.07
C GLU A 72 22.05 -8.76 0.34
N LYS A 73 23.16 -8.00 0.40
CA LYS A 73 23.83 -7.63 1.65
C LYS A 73 23.15 -6.52 2.43
N PHE A 74 22.67 -5.47 1.76
CA PHE A 74 22.13 -4.28 2.42
C PHE A 74 20.82 -3.76 1.82
N GLY A 75 20.25 -4.46 0.84
CA GLY A 75 19.00 -4.08 0.20
C GLY A 75 17.80 -4.20 1.14
N ASP A 76 16.96 -3.19 1.06
CA ASP A 76 15.62 -3.15 1.65
C ASP A 76 14.69 -4.13 0.91
N PRO A 77 13.78 -4.86 1.59
CA PRO A 77 12.71 -5.61 0.95
C PRO A 77 12.02 -4.88 -0.23
N TYR A 78 11.77 -3.58 -0.13
CA TYR A 78 11.19 -2.80 -1.23
C TYR A 78 12.07 -2.82 -2.50
N GLU A 79 13.37 -2.53 -2.35
CA GLU A 79 14.32 -2.49 -3.45
C GLU A 79 14.46 -3.87 -4.10
N VAL A 80 14.52 -4.93 -3.28
CA VAL A 80 14.61 -6.30 -3.78
C VAL A 80 13.36 -6.67 -4.58
N ALA A 81 12.16 -6.33 -4.08
CA ALA A 81 10.90 -6.67 -4.74
C ALA A 81 10.72 -5.98 -6.09
N ILE A 82 10.97 -4.66 -6.17
CA ILE A 82 10.85 -3.94 -7.45
C ILE A 82 11.89 -4.40 -8.46
N VAL A 83 13.12 -4.72 -8.02
CA VAL A 83 14.18 -5.24 -8.89
C VAL A 83 13.87 -6.64 -9.39
N ALA A 84 13.42 -7.54 -8.51
CA ALA A 84 13.01 -8.89 -8.88
C ALA A 84 11.88 -8.87 -9.92
N TYR A 85 10.86 -8.04 -9.71
CA TYR A 85 9.78 -7.85 -10.67
C TYR A 85 10.29 -7.28 -12.00
N ALA A 86 11.12 -6.23 -11.97
CA ALA A 86 11.69 -5.62 -13.17
C ALA A 86 12.53 -6.63 -13.99
N MET A 87 13.38 -7.41 -13.32
CA MET A 87 14.23 -8.42 -13.95
C MET A 87 13.40 -9.55 -14.58
N MET A 88 12.37 -10.02 -13.88
CA MET A 88 11.49 -11.06 -14.40
C MET A 88 10.67 -10.54 -15.59
N LEU A 89 10.10 -9.34 -15.49
CA LEU A 89 9.34 -8.73 -16.59
C LEU A 89 10.21 -8.54 -17.85
N ALA A 90 11.47 -8.14 -17.66
CA ALA A 90 12.44 -7.98 -18.73
C ALA A 90 13.04 -9.30 -19.25
N LYS A 91 12.71 -10.45 -18.64
CA LYS A 91 13.26 -11.78 -18.96
C LYS A 91 14.80 -11.80 -18.92
N SER A 92 15.37 -11.15 -17.92
CA SER A 92 16.83 -11.12 -17.69
C SER A 92 17.37 -12.51 -17.32
N THR A 93 18.62 -12.80 -17.68
CA THR A 93 19.31 -14.03 -17.25
C THR A 93 19.47 -14.12 -15.73
N SER A 94 19.54 -12.96 -15.05
CA SER A 94 19.67 -12.86 -13.60
C SER A 94 18.33 -12.76 -12.86
N ALA A 95 17.20 -13.00 -13.55
CA ALA A 95 15.89 -12.99 -12.92
C ALA A 95 15.72 -14.06 -11.83
N GLU A 96 16.39 -15.22 -11.98
CA GLU A 96 16.38 -16.27 -10.96
C GLU A 96 17.08 -15.82 -9.68
N ALA A 97 18.30 -15.31 -9.82
CA ALA A 97 19.06 -14.80 -8.68
C ALA A 97 18.31 -13.67 -7.95
N ALA A 98 17.67 -12.75 -8.69
CA ALA A 98 16.86 -11.70 -8.10
C ALA A 98 15.62 -12.24 -7.36
N PHE A 99 15.01 -13.32 -7.87
CA PHE A 99 13.89 -14.00 -7.22
C PHE A 99 14.33 -14.73 -5.94
N ASP A 100 15.48 -15.40 -5.94
CA ASP A 100 16.03 -16.04 -4.75
C ASP A 100 16.26 -15.02 -3.62
N LEU A 101 16.81 -13.85 -3.96
CA LEU A 101 16.97 -12.74 -3.02
C LEU A 101 15.63 -12.26 -2.48
N LEU A 102 14.61 -12.17 -3.34
CA LEU A 102 13.25 -11.81 -2.92
C LEU A 102 12.72 -12.84 -1.91
N GLN A 103 12.86 -14.14 -2.19
CA GLN A 103 12.39 -15.20 -1.30
C GLN A 103 13.10 -15.16 0.06
N GLN A 104 14.40 -14.87 0.10
CA GLN A 104 15.14 -14.74 1.36
C GLN A 104 14.66 -13.57 2.24
N LYS A 105 14.10 -12.52 1.64
CA LYS A 105 13.57 -11.34 2.37
C LYS A 105 12.10 -11.51 2.80
N ALA A 106 11.47 -12.65 2.51
CA ALA A 106 10.09 -12.90 2.86
C ALA A 106 9.92 -13.06 4.38
N ARG A 107 8.78 -12.58 4.88
CA ARG A 107 8.32 -12.80 6.25
C ARG A 107 7.11 -13.71 6.21
N GLU A 108 7.15 -14.79 6.99
CA GLU A 108 6.05 -15.75 7.10
C GLU A 108 5.61 -15.84 8.56
N ASP A 109 4.35 -15.46 8.83
CA ASP A 109 3.78 -15.51 10.17
C ASP A 109 2.26 -15.68 10.10
N GLY A 110 1.66 -16.47 11.00
CA GLY A 110 0.21 -16.64 11.10
C GLY A 110 -0.51 -17.10 9.82
N GLY A 111 0.18 -17.83 8.92
CA GLY A 111 -0.37 -18.24 7.63
C GLY A 111 -0.38 -17.14 6.56
N PHE A 112 0.33 -16.04 6.81
CA PHE A 112 0.59 -14.96 5.86
C PHE A 112 2.03 -15.00 5.37
N LYS A 113 2.23 -14.49 4.15
CA LYS A 113 3.56 -14.25 3.57
C LYS A 113 3.62 -12.84 3.01
N TYR A 114 4.60 -12.05 3.42
CA TYR A 114 4.70 -10.64 3.04
C TYR A 114 6.13 -10.12 3.09
N TRP A 115 6.33 -8.91 2.58
CA TRP A 115 7.62 -8.23 2.56
C TRP A 115 7.48 -6.84 3.17
N GLY A 116 8.34 -6.55 4.14
CA GLY A 116 8.35 -5.27 4.84
C GLY A 116 9.61 -5.10 5.68
N ARG A 117 9.98 -3.85 5.94
CA ARG A 117 11.17 -3.50 6.73
C ARG A 117 11.08 -4.03 8.15
N GLU A 118 9.90 -3.85 8.75
CA GLU A 118 9.57 -4.24 10.11
C GLU A 118 8.49 -5.33 10.11
N PRO A 119 8.45 -6.20 11.13
CA PRO A 119 7.37 -7.16 11.27
C PRO A 119 6.05 -6.43 11.52
N VAL A 120 5.03 -6.76 10.73
CA VAL A 120 3.66 -6.29 10.92
C VAL A 120 2.94 -7.26 11.86
N PRO A 121 2.30 -6.79 12.95
CA PRO A 121 1.59 -7.65 13.87
C PRO A 121 0.43 -8.37 13.18
N LEU A 122 0.14 -9.59 13.62
CA LEU A 122 -1.02 -10.34 13.15
C LEU A 122 -2.32 -9.59 13.47
N PRO A 123 -3.38 -9.75 12.64
CA PRO A 123 -4.68 -9.14 12.90
C PRO A 123 -5.14 -9.44 14.32
N ALA A 124 -5.38 -8.38 15.10
CA ALA A 124 -5.76 -8.52 16.49
C ALA A 124 -7.11 -9.25 16.59
N GLN A 125 -7.20 -10.17 17.55
CA GLN A 125 -8.40 -10.99 17.76
C GLN A 125 -8.83 -10.90 19.21
N ARG A 126 -10.15 -10.87 19.42
CA ARG A 126 -10.77 -11.03 20.73
C ARG A 126 -11.48 -12.38 20.79
N LEU A 127 -11.22 -13.15 21.84
CA LEU A 127 -11.94 -14.38 22.09
C LEU A 127 -13.23 -14.08 22.85
N GLU A 128 -14.35 -14.55 22.32
CA GLU A 128 -15.65 -14.48 23.00
C GLU A 128 -16.34 -15.84 22.87
N ASN A 129 -16.67 -16.46 24.02
CA ASN A 129 -17.24 -17.81 24.08
C ASN A 129 -16.42 -18.84 23.26
N GLN A 130 -15.09 -18.82 23.43
CA GLN A 130 -14.14 -19.68 22.72
C GLN A 130 -14.09 -19.49 21.19
N ARG A 131 -14.70 -18.43 20.64
CA ARG A 131 -14.63 -18.10 19.21
C ARG A 131 -13.79 -16.83 19.00
N PRO A 132 -12.84 -16.82 18.05
CA PRO A 132 -12.07 -15.64 17.74
C PRO A 132 -12.87 -14.67 16.87
N PHE A 133 -12.86 -13.39 17.23
CA PHE A 133 -13.41 -12.29 16.45
C PHE A 133 -12.29 -11.34 16.05
N LEU A 134 -12.24 -10.99 14.76
CA LEU A 134 -11.29 -10.00 14.25
C LEU A 134 -11.64 -8.62 14.80
N LEU A 135 -10.63 -7.91 15.29
CA LEU A 135 -10.73 -6.52 15.70
C LEU A 135 -10.43 -5.59 14.52
N PRO A 136 -10.88 -4.32 14.58
CA PRO A 136 -10.53 -3.33 13.59
C PRO A 136 -9.01 -3.20 13.44
N ARG A 137 -8.56 -3.12 12.19
CA ARG A 137 -7.14 -2.90 11.88
C ARG A 137 -6.73 -1.50 12.31
N LEU A 138 -5.62 -1.41 13.05
CA LEU A 138 -4.98 -0.14 13.37
C LEU A 138 -3.87 0.19 12.33
N PRO A 139 -3.55 1.47 12.12
CA PRO A 139 -2.44 1.86 11.27
C PRO A 139 -1.10 1.31 11.79
N ASN A 140 -0.26 0.78 10.92
CA ASN A 140 1.09 0.34 11.28
C ASN A 140 2.16 1.19 10.55
N ALA A 141 3.39 1.08 11.03
CA ALA A 141 4.52 1.70 10.36
C ALA A 141 4.72 1.10 8.96
N PHE A 142 5.04 1.94 7.99
CA PHE A 142 5.33 1.55 6.60
C PHE A 142 4.19 0.84 5.86
N ASP A 143 2.92 0.98 6.29
CA ASP A 143 1.76 0.32 5.67
C ASP A 143 1.76 0.39 4.13
N ALA A 144 1.82 1.60 3.57
CA ALA A 144 1.83 1.78 2.11
C ALA A 144 3.04 1.10 1.43
N ALA A 145 4.24 1.24 2.02
CA ALA A 145 5.44 0.65 1.46
C ALA A 145 5.41 -0.89 1.51
N ASN A 146 4.92 -1.47 2.61
CA ASN A 146 4.82 -2.92 2.78
C ASN A 146 3.79 -3.52 1.82
N VAL A 147 2.65 -2.85 1.60
CA VAL A 147 1.64 -3.26 0.63
C VAL A 147 2.22 -3.23 -0.79
N GLU A 148 2.87 -2.13 -1.18
CA GLU A 148 3.50 -2.02 -2.51
C GLU A 148 4.59 -3.07 -2.71
N THR A 149 5.46 -3.26 -1.71
CA THR A 149 6.53 -4.28 -1.74
C THR A 149 5.94 -5.67 -1.94
N THR A 150 4.94 -6.02 -1.13
CA THR A 150 4.30 -7.34 -1.18
C THR A 150 3.51 -7.52 -2.48
N ALA A 151 2.98 -6.45 -3.07
CA ALA A 151 2.31 -6.49 -4.35
C ALA A 151 3.30 -6.73 -5.53
N TYR A 152 4.48 -6.10 -5.52
CA TYR A 152 5.55 -6.44 -6.48
C TYR A 152 6.01 -7.90 -6.31
N ALA A 153 6.12 -8.37 -5.07
CA ALA A 153 6.42 -9.76 -4.80
C ALA A 153 5.32 -10.69 -5.35
N LEU A 154 4.04 -10.36 -5.13
CA LEU A 154 2.92 -11.12 -5.69
C LEU A 154 2.96 -11.16 -7.22
N LEU A 155 3.19 -10.03 -7.89
CA LEU A 155 3.38 -9.99 -9.35
C LEU A 155 4.52 -10.90 -9.80
N THR A 156 5.60 -10.95 -9.01
CA THR A 156 6.75 -11.79 -9.30
C THR A 156 6.41 -13.27 -9.17
N TYR A 157 5.77 -13.68 -8.07
CA TYR A 157 5.35 -15.06 -7.81
C TYR A 157 4.32 -15.54 -8.85
N VAL A 158 3.29 -14.73 -9.08
CA VAL A 158 2.24 -15.01 -10.07
C VAL A 158 2.86 -15.13 -11.45
N GLY A 159 3.73 -14.18 -11.81
CA GLY A 159 4.47 -14.11 -13.06
C GLY A 159 5.26 -15.38 -13.40
N ARG A 160 5.89 -15.96 -12.38
CA ARG A 160 6.69 -17.20 -12.44
C ARG A 160 5.87 -18.49 -12.29
N GLN A 161 4.59 -18.40 -11.96
CA GLN A 161 3.73 -19.56 -11.66
C GLN A 161 4.21 -20.36 -10.44
N GLU A 162 4.72 -19.65 -9.43
CA GLU A 162 5.11 -20.27 -8.17
C GLU A 162 3.90 -20.89 -7.45
N LEU A 163 4.17 -21.93 -6.64
CA LEU A 163 3.16 -22.55 -5.78
C LEU A 163 2.98 -21.73 -4.48
N PHE A 164 1.87 -21.95 -3.78
CA PHE A 164 1.58 -21.34 -2.46
C PHE A 164 1.58 -19.81 -2.46
N VAL A 165 0.82 -19.20 -3.38
CA VAL A 165 0.68 -17.75 -3.52
C VAL A 165 -0.44 -17.20 -2.64
N GLU A 166 -1.36 -18.06 -2.19
CA GLU A 166 -2.52 -17.69 -1.37
C GLU A 166 -2.17 -16.94 -0.08
N PRO A 167 -1.10 -17.28 0.67
CA PRO A 167 -0.69 -16.53 1.87
C PRO A 167 -0.35 -15.06 1.58
N ILE A 168 0.19 -14.76 0.39
CA ILE A 168 0.53 -13.40 -0.05
C ILE A 168 -0.75 -12.62 -0.34
N VAL A 169 -1.66 -13.24 -1.09
CA VAL A 169 -2.96 -12.66 -1.45
C VAL A 169 -3.80 -12.41 -0.20
N LYS A 170 -3.83 -13.36 0.74
CA LYS A 170 -4.51 -13.19 2.03
C LYS A 170 -3.93 -12.00 2.78
N TRP A 171 -2.61 -11.88 2.87
CA TRP A 171 -1.99 -10.76 3.58
C TRP A 171 -2.36 -9.41 2.94
N ILE A 172 -2.23 -9.25 1.62
CA ILE A 172 -2.59 -8.00 0.93
C ILE A 172 -4.05 -7.62 1.21
N ASN A 173 -4.97 -8.59 1.15
CA ASN A 173 -6.39 -8.35 1.43
C ASN A 173 -6.67 -7.97 2.89
N THR A 174 -5.89 -8.48 3.86
CA THR A 174 -6.00 -8.03 5.26
C THR A 174 -5.51 -6.59 5.49
N GLN A 175 -4.69 -6.05 4.59
CA GLN A 175 -4.19 -4.67 4.68
C GLN A 175 -5.11 -3.63 4.01
N ARG A 176 -6.26 -4.04 3.46
CA ARG A 176 -7.23 -3.12 2.83
C ARG A 176 -7.75 -2.09 3.83
N LEU A 177 -7.84 -0.84 3.40
CA LEU A 177 -8.43 0.24 4.19
C LEU A 177 -9.86 0.54 3.75
N THR A 178 -10.10 0.59 2.44
CA THR A 178 -11.41 0.85 1.85
C THR A 178 -11.83 -0.29 0.92
N ASP A 179 -13.02 -0.18 0.34
CA ASP A 179 -13.57 -1.12 -0.63
C ASP A 179 -12.85 -1.14 -1.99
N GLY A 180 -11.91 -0.22 -2.22
CA GLY A 180 -11.12 -0.14 -3.45
C GLY A 180 -9.65 0.28 -3.26
N GLY A 181 -9.18 0.46 -2.02
CA GLY A 181 -7.89 1.09 -1.77
C GLY A 181 -7.14 0.64 -0.52
N TRP A 182 -5.84 0.90 -0.58
CA TRP A 182 -4.88 0.76 0.52
C TRP A 182 -4.45 2.16 1.00
N ALA A 183 -3.26 2.29 1.55
CA ALA A 183 -2.84 3.48 2.29
C ALA A 183 -2.41 4.66 1.40
N SER A 184 -2.07 4.42 0.14
CA SER A 184 -1.60 5.45 -0.79
C SER A 184 -2.10 5.17 -2.22
N THR A 185 -1.52 5.88 -3.20
CA THR A 185 -1.83 5.71 -4.62
C THR A 185 -1.03 4.57 -5.25
N GLN A 186 0.30 4.55 -5.03
CA GLN A 186 1.20 3.58 -5.66
C GLN A 186 0.93 2.15 -5.17
N ASP A 187 0.77 1.96 -3.87
CA ASP A 187 0.41 0.67 -3.28
C ASP A 187 -0.96 0.18 -3.79
N THR A 188 -1.95 1.07 -3.89
CA THR A 188 -3.27 0.73 -4.43
C THR A 188 -3.19 0.29 -5.88
N ILE A 189 -2.45 1.00 -6.74
CA ILE A 189 -2.30 0.64 -8.16
C ILE A 189 -1.62 -0.73 -8.30
N ILE A 190 -0.48 -0.93 -7.65
CA ILE A 190 0.31 -2.15 -7.78
C ILE A 190 -0.39 -3.34 -7.10
N ALA A 191 -1.01 -3.16 -5.93
CA ALA A 191 -1.80 -4.22 -5.27
C ALA A 191 -3.01 -4.64 -6.11
N THR A 192 -3.73 -3.68 -6.68
CA THR A 192 -4.86 -3.98 -7.58
C THR A 192 -4.39 -4.74 -8.81
N GLN A 193 -3.30 -4.32 -9.45
CA GLN A 193 -2.71 -5.02 -10.58
C GLN A 193 -2.30 -6.46 -10.21
N ALA A 194 -1.63 -6.63 -9.07
CA ALA A 194 -1.15 -7.92 -8.58
C ALA A 194 -2.32 -8.90 -8.30
N LEU A 195 -3.38 -8.41 -7.66
CA LEU A 195 -4.58 -9.20 -7.39
C LEU A 195 -5.34 -9.56 -8.68
N ILE A 196 -5.42 -8.65 -9.65
CA ILE A 196 -6.02 -8.94 -10.97
C ILE A 196 -5.24 -10.07 -11.64
N GLU A 197 -3.91 -9.95 -11.77
CA GLU A 197 -3.06 -10.98 -12.37
C GLU A 197 -3.21 -12.33 -11.65
N TYR A 198 -3.24 -12.33 -10.32
CA TYR A 198 -3.50 -13.53 -9.53
C TYR A 198 -4.84 -14.17 -9.89
N THR A 199 -5.93 -13.39 -9.92
CA THR A 199 -7.29 -13.91 -10.21
C THR A 199 -7.42 -14.47 -11.61
N VAL A 200 -6.78 -13.85 -12.60
CA VAL A 200 -6.78 -14.32 -14.00
C VAL A 200 -6.04 -15.64 -14.12
N ARG A 201 -4.86 -15.77 -13.51
CA ARG A 201 -4.06 -17.01 -13.61
C ARG A 201 -4.67 -18.19 -12.88
N HIS A 202 -5.33 -17.96 -11.75
CA HIS A 202 -5.94 -19.03 -10.94
C HIS A 202 -7.41 -19.32 -11.33
N ARG A 203 -7.93 -18.69 -12.39
CA ARG A 203 -9.30 -18.89 -12.91
C ARG A 203 -10.39 -18.85 -11.83
N ILE A 204 -10.23 -17.99 -10.84
CA ILE A 204 -11.10 -17.93 -9.66
C ILE A 204 -12.57 -17.70 -10.02
N ARG A 205 -12.81 -17.00 -11.15
CA ARG A 205 -14.15 -16.74 -11.67
C ARG A 205 -14.95 -18.01 -11.98
N GLU A 206 -14.30 -19.05 -12.49
CA GLU A 206 -14.96 -20.27 -12.99
C GLU A 206 -15.52 -21.16 -11.86
N VAL A 207 -15.08 -20.95 -10.60
CA VAL A 207 -15.35 -21.86 -9.47
C VAL A 207 -16.25 -21.20 -8.40
N THR A 208 -16.64 -19.94 -8.56
CA THR A 208 -17.24 -19.18 -7.45
C THR A 208 -18.77 -19.32 -7.38
N SER A 209 -19.23 -20.02 -6.35
CA SER A 209 -20.61 -20.13 -5.90
C SER A 209 -20.65 -20.16 -4.37
N LEU A 210 -20.90 -19.00 -3.77
CA LEU A 210 -20.90 -18.80 -2.32
C LEU A 210 -22.24 -18.24 -1.83
N THR A 211 -22.68 -18.74 -0.69
CA THR A 211 -23.78 -18.18 0.09
C THR A 211 -23.21 -17.67 1.40
N LEU A 212 -23.33 -16.37 1.65
CA LEU A 212 -22.88 -15.71 2.88
C LEU A 212 -24.11 -15.35 3.72
N HIS A 213 -24.18 -15.85 4.94
CA HIS A 213 -25.16 -15.43 5.92
C HIS A 213 -24.50 -14.52 6.95
N VAL A 214 -24.94 -13.26 7.00
CA VAL A 214 -24.39 -12.22 7.87
C VAL A 214 -25.41 -11.87 8.94
N GLU A 215 -24.99 -11.90 10.20
CA GLU A 215 -25.79 -11.57 11.38
C GLU A 215 -25.03 -10.58 12.26
N ALA A 216 -25.68 -9.48 12.66
CA ALA A 216 -25.14 -8.54 13.64
C ALA A 216 -25.78 -8.79 15.01
N THR A 217 -24.97 -8.92 16.07
CA THR A 217 -25.52 -9.10 17.42
C THR A 217 -26.22 -7.86 17.97
N SER A 218 -25.96 -6.68 17.40
CA SER A 218 -26.61 -5.43 17.79
C SER A 218 -28.12 -5.46 17.59
N ASN A 219 -28.60 -6.20 16.58
CA ASN A 219 -30.01 -6.38 16.30
C ASN A 219 -30.25 -7.77 15.69
N PRO A 220 -30.87 -8.70 16.44
CA PRO A 220 -31.17 -10.05 15.95
C PRO A 220 -32.04 -10.10 14.68
N GLN A 221 -32.81 -9.04 14.39
CA GLN A 221 -33.59 -8.95 13.16
C GLN A 221 -32.75 -8.51 11.94
N LEU A 222 -31.54 -8.00 12.17
CA LEU A 222 -30.61 -7.57 11.12
C LEU A 222 -29.75 -8.75 10.67
N GLN A 223 -30.38 -9.62 9.87
CA GLN A 223 -29.72 -10.74 9.21
C GLN A 223 -29.90 -10.62 7.70
N ARG A 224 -28.84 -10.88 6.94
CA ARG A 224 -28.87 -10.86 5.48
C ARG A 224 -28.13 -12.05 4.90
N THR A 225 -28.79 -12.73 3.97
CA THR A 225 -28.16 -13.75 3.13
C THR A 225 -27.79 -13.12 1.80
N MET A 226 -26.50 -13.17 1.46
CA MET A 226 -25.91 -12.69 0.22
C MET A 226 -25.47 -13.88 -0.62
N TYR A 227 -25.74 -13.81 -1.92
CA TYR A 227 -25.35 -14.87 -2.87
C TYR A 227 -24.29 -14.30 -3.81
N ILE A 228 -23.17 -15.00 -3.95
CA ILE A 228 -22.08 -14.67 -4.86
C ILE A 228 -22.02 -15.79 -5.89
N THR A 229 -22.35 -15.46 -7.13
CA THR A 229 -22.38 -16.34 -8.29
C THR A 229 -21.56 -15.70 -9.40
N GLU A 230 -21.22 -16.48 -10.44
CA GLU A 230 -20.47 -16.00 -11.61
C GLU A 230 -21.05 -14.68 -12.20
N ASN A 231 -22.38 -14.55 -12.22
CA ASN A 231 -23.07 -13.40 -12.81
C ASN A 231 -22.96 -12.12 -11.97
N ASN A 232 -22.64 -12.20 -10.67
CA ASN A 232 -22.62 -11.04 -9.78
C ASN A 232 -21.28 -10.84 -9.06
N LEU A 233 -20.20 -11.48 -9.53
CA LEU A 233 -18.85 -11.38 -8.94
C LEU A 233 -18.32 -9.94 -8.83
N ALA A 234 -18.69 -9.09 -9.78
CA ALA A 234 -18.26 -7.68 -9.80
C ALA A 234 -19.23 -6.75 -9.06
N THR A 235 -20.36 -7.25 -8.58
CA THR A 235 -21.39 -6.42 -7.92
C THR A 235 -21.16 -6.41 -6.42
N PRO A 236 -20.78 -5.27 -5.83
CA PRO A 236 -20.62 -5.17 -4.39
C PRO A 236 -21.97 -5.29 -3.69
N GLN A 237 -21.98 -5.97 -2.54
CA GLN A 237 -23.17 -6.14 -1.70
C GLN A 237 -22.90 -5.53 -0.34
N PHE A 238 -23.78 -4.63 0.11
CA PHE A 238 -23.63 -3.88 1.35
C PHE A 238 -24.70 -4.26 2.37
N MET A 239 -24.37 -4.14 3.65
CA MET A 239 -25.32 -4.28 4.75
C MET A 239 -24.98 -3.24 5.82
N ASP A 240 -25.82 -2.22 5.92
CA ASP A 240 -25.66 -1.18 6.94
C ASP A 240 -26.10 -1.70 8.30
N ILE A 241 -25.25 -1.50 9.30
CA ILE A 241 -25.51 -1.89 10.69
C ILE A 241 -25.68 -0.61 11.51
N PRO A 242 -26.92 -0.12 11.72
CA PRO A 242 -27.15 1.02 12.58
C PRO A 242 -26.78 0.67 14.02
N ASN A 243 -26.19 1.64 14.74
CA ASN A 243 -25.72 1.44 16.12
C ASN A 243 -24.89 0.15 16.27
N ALA A 244 -23.78 0.05 15.52
CA ALA A 244 -22.95 -1.15 15.47
C ALA A 244 -22.22 -1.41 16.81
N TRP A 245 -22.90 -2.08 17.74
CA TRP A 245 -22.32 -2.62 18.97
C TRP A 245 -22.27 -4.16 18.91
N GLY A 246 -21.27 -4.75 19.59
CA GLY A 246 -21.10 -6.21 19.63
C GLY A 246 -20.35 -6.78 18.42
N THR A 247 -20.69 -8.00 18.02
CA THR A 247 -19.98 -8.77 17.00
C THR A 247 -20.82 -8.97 15.74
N VAL A 248 -20.13 -9.17 14.61
CA VAL A 248 -20.75 -9.55 13.34
C VAL A 248 -20.29 -10.96 13.00
N LYS A 249 -21.24 -11.84 12.77
CA LYS A 249 -20.99 -13.24 12.39
C LYS A 249 -21.23 -13.39 10.90
N ILE A 250 -20.25 -13.94 10.19
CA ILE A 250 -20.36 -14.28 8.78
C ILE A 250 -20.19 -15.78 8.64
N GLN A 251 -21.19 -16.45 8.08
CA GLN A 251 -21.15 -17.87 7.77
C GLN A 251 -21.15 -18.04 6.25
N ALA A 252 -20.08 -18.63 5.71
CA ALA A 252 -19.96 -18.91 4.29
C ALA A 252 -20.25 -20.40 4.01
N ARG A 253 -21.01 -20.68 2.96
CA ARG A 253 -21.26 -22.02 2.42
C ARG A 253 -21.05 -22.02 0.91
N GLY A 254 -20.48 -23.09 0.36
CA GLY A 254 -20.21 -23.24 -1.07
C GLY A 254 -18.70 -23.29 -1.38
N ALA A 255 -18.33 -22.95 -2.61
CA ALA A 255 -16.96 -22.99 -3.10
C ALA A 255 -16.59 -21.68 -3.79
N GLY A 256 -15.34 -21.25 -3.66
CA GLY A 256 -14.81 -20.02 -4.25
C GLY A 256 -14.25 -19.06 -3.21
N TYR A 257 -14.06 -17.80 -3.63
CA TYR A 257 -13.46 -16.75 -2.80
C TYR A 257 -14.41 -15.55 -2.69
N ALA A 258 -14.50 -14.98 -1.50
CA ALA A 258 -15.19 -13.73 -1.24
C ALA A 258 -14.37 -12.87 -0.28
N ILE A 259 -14.39 -11.56 -0.50
CA ILE A 259 -13.77 -10.60 0.41
C ILE A 259 -14.89 -9.97 1.21
N ALA A 260 -14.87 -10.19 2.52
CA ALA A 260 -15.77 -9.54 3.46
C ALA A 260 -14.99 -8.48 4.24
N GLN A 261 -15.50 -7.25 4.27
CA GLN A 261 -14.88 -6.11 4.94
C GLN A 261 -15.92 -5.38 5.77
N LEU A 262 -15.56 -5.10 7.02
CA LEU A 262 -16.37 -4.29 7.93
C LEU A 262 -15.72 -2.90 8.02
N SER A 263 -16.48 -1.86 7.65
CA SER A 263 -16.08 -0.47 7.85
C SER A 263 -16.83 0.11 9.04
N LEU A 264 -16.11 0.77 9.95
CA LEU A 264 -16.67 1.41 11.13
C LEU A 264 -16.21 2.87 11.17
N GLN A 265 -17.17 3.79 11.22
CA GLN A 265 -16.91 5.22 11.35
C GLN A 265 -17.67 5.76 12.56
N TYR A 266 -16.97 6.51 13.41
CA TYR A 266 -17.53 7.19 14.57
C TYR A 266 -16.72 8.45 14.86
N ASN A 267 -17.36 9.43 15.49
CA ASN A 267 -16.71 10.65 15.93
C ASN A 267 -16.15 10.47 17.33
N VAL A 268 -14.99 11.06 17.58
CA VAL A 268 -14.33 11.06 18.89
C VAL A 268 -14.10 12.50 19.31
N ASP A 269 -14.64 12.87 20.46
CA ASP A 269 -14.51 14.19 21.08
C ASP A 269 -13.43 14.23 22.17
N VAL A 270 -13.07 13.08 22.75
CA VAL A 270 -12.02 12.96 23.76
C VAL A 270 -10.69 12.53 23.13
N ASN A 271 -9.67 13.39 23.25
CA ASN A 271 -8.34 13.18 22.68
C ASN A 271 -7.68 11.83 23.06
N ARG A 272 -8.00 11.28 24.24
CA ARG A 272 -7.49 9.96 24.68
C ARG A 272 -7.95 8.80 23.79
N PHE A 273 -9.11 8.93 23.14
CA PHE A 273 -9.67 7.89 22.26
C PHE A 273 -9.31 8.11 20.78
N VAL A 274 -8.62 9.20 20.44
CA VAL A 274 -8.12 9.43 19.09
C VAL A 274 -6.99 8.45 18.82
N THR A 275 -7.13 7.64 17.77
CA THR A 275 -6.08 6.71 17.33
C THR A 275 -4.83 7.50 16.92
N PRO A 276 -3.70 7.35 17.61
CA PRO A 276 -2.48 8.06 17.25
C PRO A 276 -1.92 7.50 15.93
N PRO A 277 -1.17 8.31 15.17
CA PRO A 277 -0.44 7.79 14.02
C PRO A 277 0.61 6.77 14.49
N ALA A 278 0.85 5.72 13.69
CA ALA A 278 1.85 4.70 13.99
C ALA A 278 3.26 5.32 14.19
N VAL A 279 3.58 6.37 13.43
CA VAL A 279 4.80 7.15 13.57
C VAL A 279 4.45 8.64 13.54
N ARG A 280 4.88 9.39 14.55
CA ARG A 280 4.77 10.86 14.57
C ARG A 280 5.85 11.48 13.68
N ALA A 281 5.55 11.60 12.39
CA ALA A 281 6.53 11.98 11.37
C ALA A 281 6.66 13.50 11.14
N PHE A 282 5.63 14.26 11.55
CA PHE A 282 5.61 15.71 11.45
C PHE A 282 5.25 16.35 12.79
N SER A 283 5.82 17.53 13.04
CA SER A 283 5.33 18.47 14.03
C SER A 283 4.54 19.55 13.31
N VAL A 284 3.30 19.80 13.75
CA VAL A 284 2.44 20.85 13.20
C VAL A 284 2.01 21.76 14.34
N VAL A 285 2.29 23.05 14.20
CA VAL A 285 1.95 24.07 15.20
C VAL A 285 1.06 25.11 14.52
N PRO A 286 -0.27 24.98 14.65
CA PRO A 286 -1.20 25.97 14.14
C PRO A 286 -1.28 27.16 15.09
N ARG A 287 -1.21 28.37 14.55
CA ARG A 287 -1.52 29.62 15.24
C ARG A 287 -2.68 30.29 14.52
N LEU A 288 -3.70 30.64 15.28
CA LEU A 288 -4.90 31.30 14.77
C LEU A 288 -4.94 32.71 15.34
N SER A 289 -5.14 33.69 14.47
CA SER A 289 -5.44 35.05 14.90
C SER A 289 -6.76 35.51 14.29
N PHE A 290 -7.58 36.14 15.11
CA PHE A 290 -8.91 36.60 14.73
C PHE A 290 -8.91 38.12 14.67
N SER A 291 -9.52 38.69 13.63
CA SER A 291 -9.60 40.14 13.45
C SER A 291 -10.91 40.57 12.79
N GLY A 292 -11.15 41.89 12.73
CA GLY A 292 -12.38 42.47 12.21
C GLY A 292 -13.55 42.48 13.20
N ARG A 293 -14.72 42.93 12.72
CA ARG A 293 -15.93 43.01 13.55
C ARG A 293 -16.46 41.61 13.81
N ASN A 294 -16.64 41.25 15.08
CA ASN A 294 -17.11 39.92 15.50
C ASN A 294 -16.24 38.76 14.96
N ASN A 295 -14.92 38.96 14.87
CA ASN A 295 -13.99 37.96 14.32
C ASN A 295 -14.30 37.56 12.87
N SER A 296 -14.77 38.51 12.05
CA SER A 296 -15.10 38.27 10.63
C SER A 296 -13.92 37.78 9.78
N HIS A 297 -12.68 37.95 10.25
CA HIS A 297 -11.48 37.44 9.59
C HIS A 297 -10.73 36.47 10.52
N ILE A 298 -10.24 35.38 9.94
CA ILE A 298 -9.35 34.40 10.59
C ILE A 298 -8.08 34.32 9.76
N ASN A 299 -6.93 34.53 10.39
CA ASN A 299 -5.63 34.23 9.79
C ASN A 299 -5.07 32.91 10.35
N TYR A 300 -4.62 32.05 9.44
CA TYR A 300 -4.05 30.74 9.72
C TYR A 300 -2.54 30.78 9.53
N ASP A 301 -1.79 30.87 10.63
CA ASP A 301 -0.32 30.78 10.61
C ASP A 301 0.10 29.38 11.03
N ILE A 302 0.26 28.47 10.07
CA ILE A 302 0.55 27.05 10.34
C ILE A 302 2.01 26.75 10.01
N CYS A 303 2.80 26.44 11.04
CA CYS A 303 4.17 25.96 10.86
C CYS A 303 4.19 24.43 10.91
N SER A 304 4.85 23.79 9.95
CA SER A 304 5.07 22.35 9.94
C SER A 304 6.54 22.00 9.73
N SER A 305 7.01 20.92 10.35
CA SER A 305 8.37 20.43 10.19
C SER A 305 8.45 18.90 10.22
N TRP A 306 9.36 18.35 9.42
CA TRP A 306 9.67 16.92 9.40
C TRP A 306 10.49 16.54 10.63
N THR A 307 10.00 15.57 11.42
CA THR A 307 10.64 15.14 12.67
C THR A 307 11.23 13.73 12.60
N ASN A 308 10.83 12.91 11.62
CA ASN A 308 11.32 11.52 11.49
C ASN A 308 12.68 11.45 10.78
N GLN A 309 13.70 12.02 11.41
CA GLN A 309 15.07 12.09 10.87
C GLN A 309 15.78 10.74 10.77
N ARG A 310 15.30 9.72 11.50
CA ARG A 310 15.84 8.34 11.41
C ARG A 310 15.61 7.75 10.02
N GLU A 311 14.50 8.13 9.39
CA GLU A 311 14.13 7.66 8.08
C GLU A 311 14.80 8.49 6.97
N SER A 312 14.82 9.82 7.11
CA SER A 312 15.48 10.70 6.13
C SER A 312 15.67 12.12 6.67
N ASN A 313 16.64 12.85 6.12
CA ASN A 313 16.88 14.26 6.48
C ASN A 313 15.72 15.19 6.09
N GLN A 314 14.91 14.81 5.11
CA GLN A 314 13.78 15.58 4.58
C GLN A 314 12.59 14.65 4.33
N SER A 315 11.36 15.17 4.36
CA SER A 315 10.19 14.40 3.93
C SER A 315 10.19 14.17 2.42
N GLY A 316 9.42 13.18 1.95
CA GLY A 316 8.99 13.14 0.55
C GLY A 316 7.90 14.19 0.29
N MET A 317 7.05 13.94 -0.71
CA MET A 317 5.81 14.70 -0.88
C MET A 317 4.98 14.69 0.40
N ALA A 318 4.48 15.87 0.78
CA ALA A 318 3.64 16.06 1.96
C ALA A 318 2.42 16.89 1.58
N VAL A 319 1.31 16.67 2.29
CA VAL A 319 0.07 17.41 2.13
C VAL A 319 -0.26 18.02 3.49
N LEU A 320 -0.51 19.33 3.50
CA LEU A 320 -1.06 20.03 4.65
C LEU A 320 -2.57 20.21 4.41
N ASP A 321 -3.37 19.52 5.20
CA ASP A 321 -4.83 19.65 5.16
C ASP A 321 -5.32 20.49 6.33
N VAL A 322 -6.13 21.51 6.02
CA VAL A 322 -6.60 22.52 6.98
C VAL A 322 -8.11 22.66 6.82
N ALA A 323 -8.85 22.18 7.81
CA ALA A 323 -10.30 22.31 7.83
C ALA A 323 -10.70 23.76 8.17
N VAL A 324 -11.54 24.35 7.31
CA VAL A 324 -12.10 25.69 7.51
C VAL A 324 -13.41 25.57 8.30
N PRO A 325 -13.59 26.34 9.40
CA PRO A 325 -14.83 26.39 10.15
C PRO A 325 -16.02 26.81 9.29
N THR A 326 -17.17 26.24 9.60
CA THR A 326 -18.44 26.55 8.93
C THR A 326 -18.74 28.04 8.98
N GLY A 327 -19.11 28.64 7.84
CA GLY A 327 -19.42 30.07 7.72
C GLY A 327 -18.26 30.97 7.30
N TYR A 328 -17.04 30.42 7.20
CA TYR A 328 -15.88 31.11 6.62
C TYR A 328 -15.58 30.58 5.22
N TYR A 329 -14.96 31.40 4.39
CA TYR A 329 -14.41 31.01 3.09
C TYR A 329 -12.97 31.51 2.98
N MET A 330 -12.14 30.79 2.23
CA MET A 330 -10.75 31.22 2.00
C MET A 330 -10.70 32.29 0.91
N GLN A 331 -10.00 33.38 1.17
CA GLN A 331 -9.68 34.37 0.14
C GLN A 331 -8.53 33.84 -0.72
N GLN A 332 -8.84 33.40 -1.93
CA GLN A 332 -7.91 32.69 -2.81
C GLN A 332 -6.66 33.50 -3.20
N GLN A 333 -6.78 34.84 -3.26
CA GLN A 333 -5.66 35.74 -3.58
C GLN A 333 -4.46 35.57 -2.65
N VAL A 334 -4.67 35.16 -1.40
CA VAL A 334 -3.60 34.95 -0.40
C VAL A 334 -2.90 33.59 -0.54
N LEU A 335 -3.54 32.63 -1.22
CA LEU A 335 -2.97 31.29 -1.45
C LEU A 335 -2.15 31.20 -2.74
N ASP A 336 -2.44 32.11 -3.69
CA ASP A 336 -1.79 32.14 -5.00
C ASP A 336 -0.49 32.96 -5.02
N GLU A 337 -0.22 33.75 -3.97
CA GLU A 337 1.04 34.48 -3.72
C GLU A 337 2.13 33.60 -3.08
#